data_AF-A0A958SZ01-F1
#
_entry.id   AF-A0A958SZ01-F1
#
_cell.length_a   1.000
_cell.length_b   1.000
_cell.length_c   1.000
_cell.angle_alpha   90.00
_cell.angle_beta   90.00
_cell.angle_gamma   90.00
#
_symmetry.space_group_name_H-M   'P 1'
#
loop_
_entity.id
_entity.type
_entity.pdbx_description
1 polymer ?
#
loop_
_entity_poly.entity_id
_entity_poly.type
_entity_poly.pdbx_seq_one_letter_code
_entity_poly.pdbx_strand_id
1 'polypeptide(L)' 'MITSVAIQGIKGSFHDIVAQEYFGHKVSVLECLTFDEVIASIMNLKTDAAIMALENSIAGSIIPNYALID' A
#
# COMPACT_ATOMS: atom_id res chain seq x y z
N MET A 1 -7.67 -15.61 -3.06
CA MET A 1 -6.42 -15.23 -3.75
C MET A 1 -6.36 -13.71 -3.78
N ILE A 2 -5.20 -13.11 -3.53
CA ILE A 2 -5.01 -11.66 -3.65
C ILE A 2 -4.89 -11.33 -5.14
N THR A 3 -5.74 -10.43 -5.63
CA THR A 3 -5.79 -10.03 -7.04
C THR A 3 -5.69 -8.51 -7.23
N SER A 4 -5.93 -7.75 -6.17
CA SER A 4 -5.88 -6.29 -6.14
C SER A 4 -5.19 -5.78 -4.87
N VAL A 5 -4.33 -4.77 -5.00
CA VAL A 5 -3.54 -4.18 -3.91
C VAL A 5 -3.64 -2.66 -3.95
N ALA A 6 -4.00 -2.03 -2.83
CA ALA A 6 -3.89 -0.58 -2.70
C ALA A 6 -2.46 -0.15 -2.35
N ILE A 7 -1.96 0.90 -3.00
CA ILE A 7 -0.66 1.49 -2.69
C ILE A 7 -0.78 3.00 -2.54
N GLN A 8 0.10 3.60 -1.75
CA GLN A 8 0.29 5.06 -1.78
C GLN A 8 1.24 5.43 -2.93
N GLY A 9 0.83 6.39 -3.74
CA GLY A 9 1.55 6.81 -4.95
C GLY A 9 0.99 6.15 -6.21
N ILE A 10 1.83 6.12 -7.25
CA ILE A 10 1.46 5.66 -8.60
C ILE A 10 2.24 4.41 -9.01
N LYS A 11 1.85 3.81 -10.14
CA LYS A 11 2.58 2.74 -10.82
C LYS A 11 4.02 3.17 -11.11
N GLY A 12 4.96 2.26 -10.88
CA GLY A 12 6.40 2.53 -10.93
C GLY A 12 6.99 3.11 -9.64
N SER A 13 6.18 3.39 -8.61
CA SER A 13 6.69 3.72 -7.27
C SER A 13 7.29 2.50 -6.57
N PHE A 14 8.02 2.74 -5.47
CA PHE A 14 8.52 1.65 -4.63
C PHE A 14 7.40 0.73 -4.11
N HIS A 15 6.23 1.28 -3.80
CA HIS A 15 5.09 0.45 -3.36
C HIS A 15 4.52 -0.41 -4.48
N ASP A 16 4.50 0.07 -5.73
CA ASP A 16 4.15 -0.75 -6.89
C ASP A 16 5.16 -1.89 -7.08
N ILE A 17 6.47 -1.60 -7.00
CA ILE A 17 7.51 -2.63 -7.10
C ILE A 17 7.27 -3.74 -6.04
N VAL A 18 7.03 -3.36 -4.78
CA VAL A 18 6.72 -4.32 -3.72
C VAL A 18 5.44 -5.11 -4.02
N ALA A 19 4.40 -4.47 -4.56
CA ALA A 19 3.16 -5.16 -4.95
C ALA A 19 3.44 -6.25 -5.98
N GLN A 20 4.20 -5.91 -7.02
CA GLN A 20 4.54 -6.83 -8.11
C GLN A 20 5.46 -7.96 -7.64
N GLU A 21 6.44 -7.69 -6.78
CA GLU A 21 7.36 -8.72 -6.29
C GLU A 21 6.72 -9.65 -5.26
N TYR A 22 5.87 -9.14 -4.37
CA TYR A 22 5.28 -9.93 -3.29
C TYR A 22 4.04 -10.73 -3.73
N PHE A 23 3.13 -10.10 -4.48
CA PHE A 23 1.87 -10.72 -4.93
C PHE A 23 1.95 -11.26 -6.37
N GLY A 24 3.03 -10.96 -7.09
CA GLY A 24 3.27 -11.38 -8.47
C GLY A 24 2.74 -10.38 -9.51
N HIS A 25 3.31 -10.43 -10.71
CA HIS A 25 3.08 -9.47 -11.80
C HIS A 25 1.64 -9.38 -12.37
N LYS A 26 0.71 -10.18 -11.86
CA LYS A 26 -0.70 -10.19 -12.29
C LYS A 26 -1.61 -9.40 -11.35
N VAL A 27 -1.08 -8.92 -10.22
CA VAL A 27 -1.86 -8.16 -9.26
C VAL A 27 -2.18 -6.77 -9.82
N SER A 28 -3.44 -6.37 -9.75
CA SER A 28 -3.83 -5.00 -10.08
C SER A 28 -3.50 -4.08 -8.91
N VAL A 29 -3.12 -2.85 -9.22
CA VAL A 29 -2.77 -1.85 -8.22
C VAL A 29 -3.81 -0.73 -8.25
N LEU A 30 -4.35 -0.39 -7.08
CA LEU A 30 -5.11 0.82 -6.86
C LEU A 30 -4.16 1.90 -6.33
N GLU A 31 -3.95 2.94 -7.13
CA GLU A 31 -3.16 4.10 -6.78
C GLU A 31 -3.96 5.00 -5.83
N CYS A 32 -3.38 5.35 -4.68
CA CYS A 32 -3.96 6.23 -3.68
C CYS A 32 -3.03 7.42 -3.43
N LEU A 33 -3.58 8.59 -3.15
CA LEU A 33 -2.80 9.80 -2.89
C LEU A 33 -2.25 9.81 -1.46
N THR A 34 -2.98 9.22 -0.52
CA THR A 34 -2.66 9.22 0.92
C THR A 34 -2.67 7.81 1.51
N PHE A 35 -2.03 7.64 2.67
CA PHE A 35 -2.08 6.37 3.40
C PHE A 35 -3.47 6.09 3.99
N ASP A 36 -4.22 7.13 4.37
CA ASP A 36 -5.62 7.00 4.76
C ASP A 36 -6.49 6.37 3.65
N GLU A 37 -6.29 6.80 2.40
CA GLU A 37 -6.99 6.22 1.24
C GLU A 37 -6.63 4.74 1.03
N VAL A 38 -5.37 4.37 1.25
CA VAL A 38 -4.91 2.98 1.18
C VAL A 38 -5.64 2.11 2.20
N ILE A 39 -5.71 2.55 3.46
CA ILE A 39 -6.40 1.83 4.54
C ILE A 39 -7.91 1.79 4.29
N ALA A 40 -8.50 2.93 3.89
CA ALA A 40 -9.90 2.99 3.52
C ALA A 40 -10.25 2.03 2.37
N SER A 41 -9.33 1.77 1.44
CA SER A 41 -9.56 0.81 0.36
C SER A 41 -9.78 -0.61 0.87
N ILE A 42 -8.94 -1.10 1.80
CA ILE A 42 -9.13 -2.41 2.43
C ILE A 42 -10.40 -2.42 3.28
N MET A 43 -10.58 -1.40 4.14
CA MET A 43 -11.70 -1.34 5.08
C MET A 43 -13.06 -1.36 4.37
N ASN A 44 -13.13 -0.78 3.18
CA ASN A 44 -14.33 -0.77 2.33
C ASN A 44 -14.37 -1.93 1.32
N LEU A 45 -13.50 -2.94 1.45
CA LEU A 45 -13.44 -4.12 0.57
C LEU A 45 -13.23 -3.77 -0.92
N LYS A 46 -12.58 -2.64 -1.22
CA LYS A 46 -12.27 -2.23 -2.61
C LYS A 46 -11.04 -2.94 -3.17
N THR A 47 -10.14 -3.38 -2.30
CA THR A 47 -8.95 -4.16 -2.66
C THR A 47 -8.76 -5.32 -1.69
N ASP A 48 -8.03 -6.34 -2.14
CA ASP A 48 -7.78 -7.55 -1.36
C ASP A 48 -6.66 -7.36 -0.32
N ALA A 49 -5.73 -6.46 -0.59
CA ALA A 49 -4.58 -6.15 0.27
C ALA A 49 -4.10 -4.70 0.06
N ALA A 50 -3.12 -4.28 0.85
CA ALA A 50 -2.52 -2.96 0.78
C ALA A 50 -1.05 -3.02 1.15
N ILE A 51 -0.28 -2.07 0.62
CA ILE A 51 1.11 -1.86 0.96
C ILE A 51 1.28 -0.44 1.47
N MET A 52 1.90 -0.34 2.65
CA MET A 52 2.17 0.92 3.32
C MET A 52 3.57 0.85 3.95
N ALA A 53 4.39 1.87 3.71
CA ALA A 53 5.67 2.01 4.39
C ALA A 53 5.46 2.31 5.88
N LEU A 54 6.23 1.64 6.75
CA LEU A 54 6.25 1.91 8.19
C LEU A 54 7.54 2.59 8.65
N GLU A 55 8.60 2.51 7.84
CA GLU A 55 9.91 3.08 8.16
C GLU A 55 10.64 3.41 6.86
N ASN A 56 11.50 4.44 6.90
CA ASN A 56 12.49 4.66 5.86
C ASN A 56 13.84 5.07 6.47
N SER A 57 14.93 4.82 5.75
CA SER A 57 16.29 5.04 6.27
C SER A 57 16.68 6.50 6.50
N ILE A 58 15.89 7.46 6.01
CA ILE A 58 16.18 8.90 6.11
C ILE A 58 15.43 9.53 7.29
N ALA A 59 14.13 9.27 7.39
CA ALA A 59 13.22 9.84 8.39
C ALA A 59 13.01 8.91 9.60
N GLY A 60 13.44 7.65 9.54
CA GLY A 60 13.16 6.64 10.54
C GLY A 60 11.71 6.14 10.46
N SER A 61 11.18 5.71 11.61
CA SER A 61 9.81 5.20 11.72
C SER A 61 8.78 6.24 11.31
N ILE A 62 7.83 5.85 10.46
CA ILE A 62 6.72 6.67 9.98
C ILE A 62 5.57 6.53 10.98
N ILE A 63 5.71 7.16 12.15
CA ILE A 63 4.75 7.08 13.26
C ILE A 63 3.29 7.35 12.83
N PRO A 64 2.98 8.31 11.94
CA PRO A 64 1.61 8.51 11.48
C PRO A 64 0.98 7.27 10.84
N ASN A 65 1.76 6.42 10.16
CA ASN A 65 1.24 5.22 9.50
C ASN A 65 0.93 4.09 10.49
N TYR A 66 1.64 4.01 11.62
CA TYR A 66 1.32 3.06 12.69
C TYR A 66 -0.06 3.33 13.28
N ALA A 67 -0.42 4.60 13.45
CA ALA A 67 -1.72 5.00 14.00
C ALA A 67 -2.92 4.63 13.10
N LEU A 68 -2.68 4.29 11.83
CA LEU A 68 -3.71 3.86 10.89
C LEU A 68 -4.01 2.35 10.95
N ILE A 69 -3.22 1.59 11.71
CA ILE A 69 -3.33 0.12 11.84
C ILE A 69 -3.85 -0.29 13.23
N ASP A 70 -3.90 0.64 14.18
CA ASP A 70 -4.47 0.43 15.52
C ASP A 70 -6.01 0.30 15.46
#